data_AF-A0A5D3A9T6-F1
#
_entry.id   AF-A0A5D3A9T6-F1
#
_cell.length_a   1.000
_cell.length_b   1.000
_cell.length_c   1.000
_cell.angle_alpha   90.00
_cell.angle_beta   90.00
_cell.angle_gamma   90.00
#
_symmetry.space_group_name_H-M   'P 1'
#
loop_
_entity.id
_entity.type
_entity.pdbx_description
1 polymer ?
#
loop_
_entity_poly.entity_id
_entity_poly.type
_entity_poly.pdbx_seq_one_letter_code
_entity_poly.pdbx_strand_id
1 'polypeptide(L)'
;MASCRRMLLKVIILGNSGVGKTSLMNQYVNRKFSNQYKATIGADFLTKEVQYEDRLFTLQIWDTAGQERFQSLGVAFYRGADCCVLVYDVNVMKSFDNLNNWREEFLIQASPSDPENFPFVVLGNKVDVDGGNSRVVSEKKVKAWCASKGNIPYFETSAKEGFNVDAAFECITKNALKNEPEEEIYIPETIDVAGGGRSQRSTGCEC
;
A
#
# COMPACT_ATOMS: atom_id res chain seq x y z
N MET A 1 1.39 13.04 28.30
CA MET A 1 1.74 13.12 26.86
C MET A 1 1.28 11.82 26.23
N ALA A 2 0.20 11.85 25.45
CA ALA A 2 -0.28 10.65 24.78
C ALA A 2 0.81 10.13 23.85
N SER A 3 1.18 8.86 24.01
CA SER A 3 2.11 8.18 23.12
C SER A 3 1.52 8.23 21.72
N CYS A 4 2.12 9.04 20.84
CA CYS A 4 1.78 9.05 19.42
C CYS A 4 2.28 7.73 18.84
N ARG A 5 1.46 6.68 18.92
CA ARG A 5 1.68 5.43 18.21
C ARG A 5 1.68 5.78 16.72
N ARG A 6 2.84 5.67 16.08
CA ARG A 6 2.95 5.78 14.63
C ARG A 6 2.24 4.59 14.03
N MET A 7 1.21 4.86 13.23
CA MET A 7 0.41 3.85 12.56
C MET A 7 1.02 3.63 11.18
N LEU A 8 1.54 2.43 10.96
CA LEU A 8 2.25 2.05 9.73
C LEU A 8 1.23 1.52 8.73
N LEU A 9 1.21 2.08 7.51
CA LEU A 9 0.32 1.63 6.43
C LEU A 9 1.15 1.04 5.30
N LYS A 10 0.96 -0.24 5.02
CA LYS A 10 1.64 -0.97 3.96
C LYS A 10 0.85 -0.91 2.66
N VAL A 11 1.41 -0.25 1.66
CA VAL A 11 0.82 -0.08 0.32
C VAL A 11 1.63 -0.87 -0.69
N ILE A 12 0.99 -1.72 -1.49
CA ILE A 12 1.63 -2.47 -2.57
C ILE A 12 1.31 -1.84 -3.92
N ILE A 13 2.30 -1.62 -4.78
CA ILE A 13 2.10 -1.15 -6.15
C ILE A 13 2.35 -2.31 -7.12
N LEU A 14 1.32 -2.67 -7.90
CA LEU A 14 1.33 -3.74 -8.91
C LEU A 14 1.02 -3.20 -10.30
N GLY A 15 1.39 -3.98 -11.32
CA GLY A 15 1.21 -3.62 -12.72
C GLY A 15 2.38 -4.09 -13.59
N ASN A 16 2.17 -4.11 -14.91
CA ASN A 16 3.16 -4.60 -15.86
C ASN A 16 4.52 -3.86 -15.76
N SER A 17 5.56 -4.49 -16.29
CA SER A 17 6.86 -3.86 -16.46
C SER A 17 6.75 -2.60 -17.32
N GLY A 18 7.45 -1.52 -16.92
CA GLY A 18 7.51 -0.27 -17.69
C GLY A 18 6.31 0.67 -17.55
N VAL A 19 5.23 0.32 -16.82
CA VAL A 19 4.06 1.22 -16.64
C VAL A 19 4.35 2.44 -15.76
N GLY A 20 5.46 2.44 -15.01
CA GLY A 20 5.94 3.57 -14.22
C GLY A 20 5.68 3.49 -12.71
N LYS A 21 5.53 2.29 -12.14
CA LYS A 21 5.36 2.05 -10.69
C LYS A 21 6.48 2.70 -9.85
N THR A 22 7.73 2.36 -10.15
CA THR A 22 8.94 2.94 -9.53
C THR A 22 8.99 4.46 -9.69
N SER A 23 8.56 4.99 -10.83
CA SER A 23 8.53 6.42 -11.10
C SER A 23 7.47 7.13 -10.28
N LEU A 24 6.27 6.55 -10.14
CA LEU A 24 5.21 7.09 -9.28
C LEU A 24 5.63 7.11 -7.81
N MET A 25 6.21 6.00 -7.33
CA MET A 25 6.74 5.91 -5.97
C MET A 25 7.81 6.98 -5.71
N ASN A 26 8.80 7.10 -6.59
CA ASN A 26 9.86 8.10 -6.45
C ASN A 26 9.34 9.54 -6.61
N GLN A 27 8.39 9.77 -7.51
CA GLN A 27 7.81 11.10 -7.69
C GLN A 27 7.03 11.53 -6.44
N TYR A 28 6.30 10.60 -5.82
CA TYR A 28 5.59 10.88 -4.59
C TYR A 28 6.54 11.11 -3.40
N VAL A 29 7.50 10.22 -3.18
CA VAL A 29 8.38 10.26 -1.99
C VAL A 29 9.49 11.30 -2.14
N ASN A 30 10.21 11.26 -3.27
CA ASN A 30 11.45 12.00 -3.47
C ASN A 30 11.29 13.25 -4.35
N ARG A 31 10.11 13.49 -4.93
CA ARG A 31 9.88 14.55 -5.95
C ARG A 31 10.87 14.47 -7.11
N LYS A 32 11.22 13.23 -7.50
CA LYS A 32 12.22 12.94 -8.53
C LYS A 32 11.64 12.03 -9.59
N PHE A 33 11.96 12.36 -10.83
CA PHE A 33 11.70 11.54 -12.00
C PHE A 33 13.01 11.31 -12.77
N SER A 34 13.15 10.12 -13.36
CA SER A 34 14.28 9.75 -14.23
C SER A 34 13.76 9.14 -15.51
N ASN A 35 14.31 9.60 -16.65
CA ASN A 35 14.05 9.01 -17.96
C ASN A 35 14.75 7.66 -18.16
N GLN A 36 15.73 7.32 -17.33
CA GLN A 36 16.46 6.06 -17.45
C GLN A 36 15.61 4.92 -16.90
N TYR A 37 15.16 4.03 -17.79
CA TYR A 37 14.51 2.81 -17.38
C TYR A 37 15.51 1.86 -16.71
N LYS A 38 15.21 1.50 -15.46
CA LYS A 38 15.87 0.41 -14.73
C LYS A 38 14.78 -0.56 -14.28
N ALA A 39 14.90 -1.82 -14.67
CA ALA A 39 13.94 -2.84 -14.24
C ALA A 39 14.09 -3.10 -12.73
N THR A 40 12.99 -3.04 -11.99
CA THR A 40 12.94 -3.48 -10.59
C THR A 40 13.16 -4.99 -10.53
N ILE A 41 14.08 -5.43 -9.66
CA ILE A 41 14.35 -6.84 -9.39
C ILE A 41 13.74 -7.16 -8.02
N GLY A 42 12.82 -8.11 -7.95
CA GLY A 42 12.11 -8.45 -6.72
C GLY A 42 11.14 -7.34 -6.28
N ALA A 43 11.30 -6.85 -5.05
CA ALA A 43 10.54 -5.73 -4.52
C ALA A 43 11.46 -4.78 -3.74
N ASP A 44 11.18 -3.49 -3.81
CA ASP A 44 11.83 -2.44 -3.04
C ASP A 44 10.75 -1.61 -2.35
N PHE A 45 11.07 -0.91 -1.27
CA PHE A 45 10.09 -0.03 -0.62
C PHE A 45 10.71 1.29 -0.18
N LEU A 46 9.90 2.34 -0.25
CA LEU A 46 10.20 3.64 0.33
C LEU A 46 9.18 3.95 1.43
N THR A 47 9.61 4.73 2.41
CA THR A 47 8.72 5.27 3.45
C THR A 47 8.45 6.74 3.25
N LYS A 48 7.23 7.18 3.60
CA LYS A 48 6.88 8.60 3.66
C LYS A 48 5.96 8.83 4.85
N GLU A 49 6.31 9.80 5.69
CA GLU A 49 5.41 10.31 6.71
C GLU A 49 4.31 11.13 6.03
N VAL A 50 3.05 10.84 6.35
CA VAL A 50 1.90 11.59 5.89
C VAL A 50 1.06 11.99 7.09
N GLN A 51 0.51 13.20 7.01
CA GLN A 51 -0.52 13.64 7.93
C GLN A 51 -1.86 13.48 7.23
N TYR A 52 -2.77 12.75 7.85
CA TYR A 52 -4.16 12.65 7.40
C TYR A 52 -5.05 12.94 8.59
N GLU A 53 -5.91 13.96 8.45
CA GLU A 53 -6.60 14.60 9.57
C GLU A 53 -5.58 15.08 10.63
N ASP A 54 -5.72 14.67 11.88
CA ASP A 54 -4.84 15.04 13.00
C ASP A 54 -3.89 13.91 13.43
N ARG A 55 -3.72 12.89 12.58
CA ARG A 55 -2.87 11.72 12.85
C ARG A 55 -1.70 11.64 11.87
N LEU A 56 -0.56 11.20 12.37
CA LEU A 56 0.65 10.94 11.58
C LEU A 56 0.75 9.44 11.28
N PHE A 57 0.89 9.13 10.00
CA PHE A 57 1.05 7.77 9.49
C PHE A 57 2.38 7.63 8.75
N THR A 58 3.00 6.47 8.89
CA THR A 58 4.16 6.10 8.06
C THR A 58 3.67 5.19 6.93
N LEU A 59 3.59 5.71 5.71
CA LEU A 59 3.33 4.86 4.54
C LEU A 59 4.58 4.08 4.18
N GLN A 60 4.48 2.75 4.11
CA GLN A 60 5.47 1.87 3.51
C GLN A 60 4.99 1.48 2.11
N ILE A 61 5.59 2.08 1.09
CA ILE A 61 5.17 1.92 -0.30
C ILE A 61 6.09 0.92 -0.97
N TRP A 62 5.57 -0.25 -1.31
CA TRP A 62 6.29 -1.35 -1.94
C TRP A 62 6.13 -1.29 -3.47
N ASP A 63 7.24 -1.04 -4.16
CA ASP A 63 7.36 -1.20 -5.62
C ASP A 63 7.77 -2.63 -5.95
N THR A 64 7.03 -3.27 -6.86
CA THR A 64 7.26 -4.66 -7.23
C THR A 64 7.73 -4.78 -8.68
N ALA A 65 8.51 -5.82 -8.97
CA ALA A 65 8.87 -6.15 -10.34
C ALA A 65 7.61 -6.49 -11.16
N GLY A 66 7.41 -5.79 -12.28
CA GLY A 66 6.26 -6.02 -13.17
C GLY A 66 6.49 -7.08 -14.25
N GLN A 67 7.61 -7.83 -14.19
CA GLN A 67 7.88 -8.93 -15.13
C GLN A 67 7.30 -10.22 -14.57
N GLU A 68 6.65 -11.00 -15.42
CA GLU A 68 6.04 -12.28 -15.06
C GLU A 68 7.02 -13.25 -14.40
N ARG A 69 8.31 -13.20 -14.78
CA ARG A 69 9.36 -14.06 -14.21
C ARG A 69 9.61 -13.86 -12.72
N PHE A 70 9.12 -12.77 -12.12
CA PHE A 70 9.26 -12.47 -10.70
C PHE A 70 7.94 -12.56 -9.92
N GLN A 71 6.82 -12.92 -10.56
CA GLN A 71 5.50 -13.02 -9.91
C GLN A 71 5.48 -14.04 -8.76
N SER A 72 6.26 -15.11 -8.85
CA SER A 72 6.38 -16.11 -7.76
C SER A 72 7.00 -15.55 -6.48
N LEU A 73 7.65 -14.39 -6.52
CA LEU A 73 8.21 -13.72 -5.34
C LEU A 73 7.16 -12.88 -4.58
N GLY A 74 5.97 -12.68 -5.14
CA GLY A 74 4.93 -11.80 -4.58
C GLY A 74 4.41 -12.23 -3.20
N VAL A 75 4.36 -13.53 -2.91
CA VAL A 75 3.78 -14.09 -1.68
C VAL A 75 4.46 -13.53 -0.41
N ALA A 76 5.78 -13.32 -0.45
CA ALA A 76 6.51 -12.77 0.69
C ALA A 76 6.21 -11.28 0.94
N PHE A 77 5.79 -10.55 -0.10
CA PHE A 77 5.64 -9.10 -0.05
C PHE A 77 4.19 -8.63 0.15
N TYR A 78 3.19 -9.37 -0.32
CA TYR A 78 1.81 -8.87 -0.31
C TYR A 78 1.09 -9.04 1.04
N ARG A 79 1.49 -10.01 1.86
CA ARG A 79 0.84 -10.28 3.15
C ARG A 79 0.91 -9.05 4.07
N GLY A 80 -0.21 -8.74 4.72
CA GLY A 80 -0.34 -7.58 5.62
C GLY A 80 -0.36 -6.25 4.90
N ALA A 81 -0.68 -6.21 3.60
CA ALA A 81 -0.95 -4.98 2.89
C ALA A 81 -2.30 -4.39 3.32
N ASP A 82 -2.35 -3.08 3.49
CA ASP A 82 -3.56 -2.32 3.85
C ASP A 82 -4.27 -1.78 2.60
N CYS A 83 -3.53 -1.56 1.51
CA CYS A 83 -4.06 -1.15 0.22
C CYS A 83 -3.19 -1.65 -0.94
N CYS A 84 -3.82 -1.91 -2.09
CA CYS A 84 -3.14 -2.30 -3.33
C CYS A 84 -3.42 -1.29 -4.46
N VAL A 85 -2.36 -0.81 -5.09
CA VAL A 85 -2.40 0.14 -6.20
C VAL A 85 -2.14 -0.60 -7.50
N LEU A 86 -3.09 -0.55 -8.41
CA LEU A 86 -3.03 -1.18 -9.73
C LEU A 86 -2.66 -0.12 -10.78
N VAL A 87 -1.47 -0.24 -11.36
CA VAL A 87 -0.94 0.74 -12.31
C VAL A 87 -0.92 0.17 -13.72
N TYR A 88 -1.40 0.97 -14.67
CA TYR A 88 -1.28 0.69 -16.10
C TYR A 88 -0.81 1.94 -16.86
N ASP A 89 -0.39 1.76 -18.10
CA ASP A 89 0.00 2.84 -19.01
C ASP A 89 -1.17 3.15 -19.95
N VAL A 90 -1.64 4.39 -19.98
CA VAL A 90 -2.79 4.81 -20.82
C VAL A 90 -2.53 4.64 -22.32
N ASN A 91 -1.26 4.52 -22.71
CA ASN A 91 -0.80 4.37 -24.08
C ASN A 91 -0.61 2.89 -24.47
N VAL A 92 -0.85 1.94 -23.55
CA VAL A 92 -0.64 0.49 -23.77
C VAL A 92 -1.83 -0.33 -23.29
N MET A 93 -2.72 -0.72 -24.21
CA MET A 93 -3.94 -1.50 -23.90
C MET A 93 -3.67 -2.79 -23.12
N LYS A 94 -2.62 -3.54 -23.51
CA LYS A 94 -2.24 -4.80 -22.83
C LYS A 94 -1.94 -4.61 -21.33
N SER A 95 -1.44 -3.44 -20.94
CA SER A 95 -1.17 -3.15 -19.52
C SER A 95 -2.46 -2.98 -18.71
N PHE A 96 -3.51 -2.44 -19.34
CA PHE A 96 -4.85 -2.33 -18.74
C PHE A 96 -5.53 -3.70 -18.67
N ASP A 97 -5.51 -4.48 -19.76
CA ASP A 97 -6.19 -5.78 -19.79
C ASP A 97 -5.61 -6.75 -18.73
N ASN A 98 -4.31 -6.63 -18.42
CA ASN A 98 -3.64 -7.41 -17.38
C ASN A 98 -4.03 -7.02 -15.94
N LEU A 99 -4.74 -5.91 -15.70
CA LEU A 99 -5.10 -5.49 -14.33
C LEU A 99 -6.00 -6.51 -13.61
N ASN A 100 -6.84 -7.24 -14.34
CA ASN A 100 -7.63 -8.34 -13.75
C ASN A 100 -6.71 -9.39 -13.13
N ASN A 101 -5.69 -9.82 -13.87
CA ASN A 101 -4.74 -10.83 -13.41
C ASN A 101 -3.96 -10.33 -12.19
N TRP A 102 -3.49 -9.08 -12.21
CA TRP A 102 -2.79 -8.48 -11.06
C TRP A 102 -3.67 -8.42 -9.81
N ARG A 103 -4.95 -8.06 -9.96
CA ARG A 103 -5.90 -8.03 -8.85
C ARG A 103 -6.15 -9.43 -8.28
N GLU A 104 -6.43 -10.40 -9.15
CA GLU A 104 -6.72 -11.78 -8.74
C GLU A 104 -5.49 -12.43 -8.07
N GLU A 105 -4.32 -12.25 -8.65
CA GLU A 105 -3.05 -12.72 -8.08
C GLU A 105 -2.81 -12.11 -6.69
N PHE A 106 -3.02 -10.80 -6.53
CA PHE A 106 -2.89 -10.14 -5.23
C PHE A 106 -3.84 -10.75 -4.20
N LEU A 107 -5.12 -10.91 -4.52
CA LEU A 107 -6.11 -11.45 -3.58
C LEU A 107 -5.77 -12.86 -3.12
N ILE A 108 -5.27 -13.71 -4.04
CA ILE A 108 -4.82 -15.07 -3.72
C ILE A 108 -3.59 -15.03 -2.79
N GLN A 109 -2.56 -14.29 -3.16
CA GLN A 109 -1.28 -14.32 -2.46
C GLN A 109 -1.26 -13.51 -1.16
N ALA A 110 -1.94 -12.37 -1.12
CA ALA A 110 -2.07 -11.55 0.09
C ALA A 110 -3.01 -12.20 1.12
N SER A 111 -4.03 -12.92 0.63
CA SER A 111 -5.08 -13.55 1.43
C SER A 111 -5.64 -12.60 2.50
N PRO A 112 -6.16 -11.42 2.12
CA PRO A 112 -6.75 -10.49 3.08
C PRO A 112 -7.98 -11.12 3.76
N SER A 113 -8.28 -10.68 4.98
CA SER A 113 -9.43 -11.16 5.76
C SER A 113 -10.78 -10.88 5.08
N ASP A 114 -10.89 -9.75 4.40
CA ASP A 114 -12.05 -9.36 3.59
C ASP A 114 -11.61 -9.06 2.13
N PRO A 115 -11.54 -10.09 1.26
CA PRO A 115 -11.14 -9.92 -0.14
C PRO A 115 -12.11 -9.09 -0.98
N GLU A 116 -13.40 -9.05 -0.62
CA GLU A 116 -14.42 -8.35 -1.41
C GLU A 116 -14.36 -6.84 -1.19
N ASN A 117 -14.06 -6.42 0.03
CA ASN A 117 -13.93 -5.00 0.39
C ASN A 117 -12.49 -4.51 0.47
N PHE A 118 -11.51 -5.36 0.11
CA PHE A 118 -10.10 -4.97 0.18
C PHE A 118 -9.82 -3.68 -0.63
N PRO A 119 -9.13 -2.68 -0.06
CA PRO A 119 -8.93 -1.39 -0.71
C PRO A 119 -7.98 -1.47 -1.89
N PHE A 120 -8.51 -1.22 -3.09
CA PHE A 120 -7.74 -0.99 -4.31
C PHE A 120 -7.80 0.47 -4.75
N VAL A 121 -6.79 0.91 -5.50
CA VAL A 121 -6.82 2.16 -6.28
C VAL A 121 -6.21 1.89 -7.66
N VAL A 122 -6.81 2.39 -8.74
CA VAL A 122 -6.29 2.27 -10.10
C VAL A 122 -5.62 3.56 -10.54
N LEU A 123 -4.39 3.47 -11.07
CA LEU A 123 -3.67 4.59 -11.66
C LEU A 123 -3.43 4.35 -13.15
N GLY A 124 -4.02 5.20 -14.00
CA GLY A 124 -3.67 5.34 -15.41
C GLY A 124 -2.52 6.32 -15.56
N ASN A 125 -1.30 5.81 -15.72
CA ASN A 125 -0.10 6.63 -15.75
C ASN A 125 0.30 7.03 -17.18
N LYS A 126 1.17 8.04 -17.27
CA LYS A 126 1.79 8.56 -18.50
C LYS A 126 0.82 9.28 -19.43
N VAL A 127 -0.11 10.04 -18.85
CA VAL A 127 -1.00 10.91 -19.63
C VAL A 127 -0.28 12.06 -20.35
N ASP A 128 0.96 12.35 -19.95
CA ASP A 128 1.82 13.37 -20.56
C ASP A 128 2.44 12.95 -21.91
N VAL A 129 2.47 11.65 -22.22
CA VAL A 129 3.15 11.15 -23.42
C VAL A 129 2.46 11.71 -24.66
N ASP A 130 3.25 12.34 -25.53
CA ASP A 130 2.77 12.97 -26.77
C ASP A 130 1.64 13.99 -26.53
N GLY A 131 1.68 14.69 -25.39
CA GLY A 131 0.62 15.63 -25.00
C GLY A 131 -0.75 14.98 -24.81
N GLY A 132 -0.79 13.67 -24.57
CA GLY A 132 -2.01 12.88 -24.40
C GLY A 132 -2.55 12.24 -25.69
N ASN A 133 -1.92 12.50 -26.85
CA ASN A 133 -2.40 12.00 -28.15
C ASN A 133 -2.10 10.51 -28.39
N SER A 134 -1.11 9.94 -27.69
CA SER A 134 -0.76 8.51 -27.77
C SER A 134 -1.71 7.59 -27.00
N ARG A 135 -2.75 8.14 -26.37
CA ARG A 135 -3.72 7.38 -25.58
C ARG A 135 -4.46 6.35 -26.42
N VAL A 136 -4.47 5.11 -25.95
CA VAL A 136 -5.25 4.00 -26.53
C VAL A 136 -6.29 3.43 -25.56
N VAL A 137 -6.18 3.73 -24.27
CA VAL A 137 -7.14 3.32 -23.25
C VAL A 137 -8.05 4.50 -22.90
N SER A 138 -9.34 4.36 -23.18
CA SER A 138 -10.31 5.41 -22.88
C SER A 138 -10.69 5.43 -21.40
N GLU A 139 -10.85 6.63 -20.86
CA GLU A 139 -11.24 6.84 -19.46
C GLU A 139 -12.58 6.14 -19.14
N LYS A 140 -13.52 6.14 -20.08
CA LYS A 140 -14.82 5.47 -19.96
C LYS A 140 -14.67 3.96 -19.75
N LYS A 141 -13.75 3.29 -20.49
CA LYS A 141 -13.50 1.84 -20.34
C LYS A 141 -13.00 1.54 -18.94
N VAL A 142 -12.10 2.37 -18.42
CA VAL A 142 -11.46 2.18 -17.11
C VAL A 142 -12.46 2.43 -15.99
N LYS A 143 -13.25 3.50 -16.05
CA LYS A 143 -14.32 3.78 -15.08
C LYS A 143 -15.36 2.66 -15.04
N ALA A 144 -15.76 2.11 -16.18
CA ALA A 144 -16.69 0.98 -16.24
C ALA A 144 -16.10 -0.29 -15.59
N TRP A 145 -14.80 -0.56 -15.80
CA TRP A 145 -14.10 -1.65 -15.13
C TRP A 145 -14.01 -1.43 -13.62
N CYS A 146 -13.67 -0.22 -13.17
CA CYS A 146 -13.60 0.10 -11.76
C CYS A 146 -14.95 -0.06 -11.06
N ALA A 147 -16.04 0.37 -11.72
CA ALA A 147 -17.40 0.19 -11.23
C ALA A 147 -17.78 -1.29 -11.06
N SER A 148 -17.40 -2.15 -12.01
CA SER A 148 -17.68 -3.60 -11.94
C SER A 148 -16.87 -4.35 -10.88
N LYS A 149 -15.86 -3.70 -10.27
CA LYS A 149 -14.98 -4.28 -9.25
C LYS A 149 -15.16 -3.65 -7.87
N GLY A 150 -16.36 -3.12 -7.57
CA GLY A 150 -16.68 -2.53 -6.27
C GLY A 150 -16.43 -1.02 -6.19
N ASN A 151 -16.56 -0.30 -7.31
CA ASN A 151 -16.32 1.16 -7.40
C ASN A 151 -14.90 1.56 -6.95
N ILE A 152 -13.89 0.87 -7.48
CA ILE A 152 -12.48 1.16 -7.19
C ILE A 152 -12.16 2.61 -7.59
N PRO A 153 -11.56 3.43 -6.71
CA PRO A 153 -11.09 4.77 -7.07
C PRO A 153 -10.10 4.75 -8.24
N TYR A 154 -10.23 5.70 -9.15
CA TYR A 154 -9.42 5.80 -10.36
C TYR A 154 -8.83 7.20 -10.52
N PHE A 155 -7.53 7.26 -10.82
CA PHE A 155 -6.83 8.50 -11.13
C PHE A 155 -6.02 8.36 -12.41
N GLU A 156 -6.01 9.42 -13.19
CA GLU A 156 -5.03 9.60 -14.26
C GLU A 156 -3.85 10.41 -13.74
N THR A 157 -2.64 9.95 -14.02
CA THR A 157 -1.41 10.45 -13.40
C THR A 157 -0.29 10.64 -14.42
N SER A 158 0.62 11.55 -14.10
CA SER A 158 1.94 11.60 -14.74
C SER A 158 3.01 11.59 -13.66
N ALA A 159 3.77 10.50 -13.58
CA ALA A 159 4.97 10.47 -12.75
C ALA A 159 6.04 11.49 -13.22
N LYS A 160 6.06 11.81 -14.53
CA LYS A 160 7.02 12.74 -15.12
C LYS A 160 6.73 14.19 -14.72
N GLU A 161 5.46 14.58 -14.80
CA GLU A 161 5.02 15.95 -14.52
C GLU A 161 4.54 16.13 -13.07
N GLY A 162 4.41 15.04 -12.30
CA GLY A 162 3.80 15.05 -10.97
C GLY A 162 2.28 15.21 -10.97
N PHE A 163 1.64 15.19 -12.14
CA PHE A 163 0.20 15.37 -12.28
C PHE A 163 -0.57 14.29 -11.50
N ASN A 164 -1.47 14.73 -10.62
CA ASN A 164 -2.35 13.91 -9.77
C ASN A 164 -1.66 12.88 -8.86
N VAL A 165 -0.33 12.89 -8.75
CA VAL A 165 0.39 11.90 -7.92
C VAL A 165 0.02 12.09 -6.44
N ASP A 166 0.03 13.32 -5.92
CA ASP A 166 -0.32 13.55 -4.51
C ASP A 166 -1.78 13.20 -4.19
N ALA A 167 -2.71 13.63 -5.04
CA ALA A 167 -4.14 13.34 -4.87
C ALA A 167 -4.43 11.83 -4.88
N ALA A 168 -3.75 11.08 -5.76
CA ALA A 168 -3.84 9.64 -5.79
C ALA A 168 -3.35 9.00 -4.48
N PHE A 169 -2.18 9.39 -3.98
CA PHE A 169 -1.63 8.83 -2.74
C PHE A 169 -2.37 9.27 -1.47
N GLU A 170 -3.01 10.45 -1.47
CA GLU A 170 -3.94 10.85 -0.41
C GLU A 170 -5.17 9.92 -0.39
N CYS A 171 -5.74 9.61 -1.56
CA CYS A 171 -6.84 8.65 -1.67
C CYS A 171 -6.43 7.24 -1.24
N ILE A 172 -5.22 6.80 -1.59
CA ILE A 172 -4.64 5.52 -1.14
C ILE A 172 -4.54 5.49 0.38
N THR A 173 -4.00 6.54 1.00
CA THR A 173 -3.87 6.66 2.46
C THR A 173 -5.25 6.53 3.12
N LYS A 174 -6.22 7.31 2.66
CA LYS A 174 -7.60 7.27 3.18
C LYS A 174 -8.24 5.88 3.08
N ASN A 175 -7.99 5.16 1.99
CA ASN A 175 -8.57 3.84 1.78
C ASN A 175 -7.84 2.75 2.57
N ALA A 176 -6.52 2.85 2.74
CA ALA A 176 -5.75 1.94 3.59
C ALA A 176 -6.24 1.97 5.05
N LEU A 177 -6.63 3.14 5.56
CA LEU A 177 -7.18 3.31 6.91
C LEU A 177 -8.50 2.56 7.17
N LYS A 178 -9.28 2.25 6.12
CA LYS A 178 -10.55 1.52 6.28
C LYS A 178 -10.36 0.06 6.70
N ASN A 179 -9.16 -0.48 6.47
CA ASN A 179 -8.79 -1.85 6.82
C ASN A 179 -8.19 -1.98 8.21
N GLU A 180 -7.98 -0.87 8.93
CA GLU A 180 -7.59 -1.01 10.33
C GLU A 180 -8.75 -1.59 11.13
N PRO A 181 -8.57 -2.74 11.80
CA PRO A 181 -9.44 -3.06 12.91
C PRO A 181 -9.33 -1.89 13.91
N GLU A 182 -10.46 -1.41 14.42
CA GLU A 182 -10.47 -0.62 15.66
C GLU A 182 -9.91 -1.54 16.76
N GLU A 183 -8.59 -1.65 16.87
CA GLU A 183 -7.99 -2.22 18.06
C GLU A 183 -8.18 -1.20 19.18
N GLU A 184 -9.32 -1.29 19.88
CA GLU A 184 -9.37 -0.90 21.27
C GLU A 184 -8.31 -1.73 22.00
N ILE A 185 -7.12 -1.14 22.15
CA ILE A 185 -6.03 -1.73 22.91
C ILE A 185 -6.52 -1.80 24.36
N TYR A 186 -7.01 -2.97 24.77
CA TYR A 186 -7.19 -3.29 26.17
C TYR A 186 -5.79 -3.30 26.80
N ILE A 187 -5.46 -2.23 27.51
CA ILE A 187 -4.28 -2.18 28.38
C ILE A 187 -4.71 -2.92 29.64
N PRO A 188 -4.21 -4.15 29.92
CA PRO A 188 -4.48 -4.77 31.21
C PRO A 188 -3.82 -3.88 32.27
N GLU A 189 -4.57 -3.50 33.30
CA GLU A 189 -3.99 -2.83 34.46
C GLU A 189 -2.81 -3.67 34.96
N THR A 190 -1.65 -3.02 35.09
CA THR A 190 -0.43 -3.65 35.58
C THR A 190 -0.67 -4.21 36.97
N ILE A 191 -0.53 -5.53 37.14
CA ILE A 191 -0.50 -6.15 38.46
C ILE A 191 0.83 -5.76 39.12
N ASP A 192 0.76 -4.93 40.16
CA ASP A 192 1.90 -4.64 41.03
C ASP A 192 2.30 -5.90 41.81
N VAL A 193 3.31 -6.62 41.31
CA VAL A 193 3.99 -7.67 42.08
C VAL A 193 5.10 -7.04 42.91
N ALA A 194 4.72 -6.23 43.90
CA ALA A 194 5.64 -5.70 44.90
C ALA A 194 5.04 -5.88 46.30
N GLY A 195 5.16 -7.10 46.82
CA GLY A 195 4.75 -7.42 48.20
C GLY A 195 5.27 -8.75 48.74
N GLY A 196 6.33 -9.32 48.16
CA GLY A 196 7.01 -10.51 48.67
C GLY A 196 8.06 -10.14 49.73
N GLY A 197 7.63 -9.78 50.94
CA GLY A 197 8.50 -9.42 52.06
C GLY A 197 8.35 -10.35 53.26
N ARG A 198 9.29 -11.30 53.39
CA ARG A 198 9.65 -12.14 54.55
C ARG A 198 8.92 -11.87 55.89
N SER A 199 8.24 -12.90 56.41
CA SER A 199 8.11 -13.10 57.86
C SER A 199 8.85 -14.36 58.28
N GLN A 200 10.00 -14.19 58.93
CA GLN A 200 10.62 -15.21 59.76
C GLN A 200 9.65 -15.59 60.89
N ARG A 201 9.38 -16.88 61.08
CA ARG A 201 9.05 -17.44 62.39
C ARG A 201 9.89 -18.67 62.61
N SER A 202 10.91 -18.50 63.45
CA SER A 202 11.73 -19.56 64.04
C SER A 202 10.86 -20.42 64.95
N THR A 203 10.62 -21.66 64.56
CA THR A 203 10.19 -22.74 65.46
C THR A 203 11.43 -23.41 66.04
N GLY A 204 11.60 -23.36 67.35
CA GLY A 204 12.64 -24.09 68.06
C GLY A 204 12.61 -23.85 69.56
N CYS A 205 11.95 -24.75 70.30
CA CYS A 205 12.37 -25.16 71.64
C CYS A 205 11.65 -26.48 71.98
N GLU A 206 12.42 -27.57 72.00
CA GLU A 206 12.14 -28.78 72.79
C GLU A 206 12.94 -28.69 74.10
N CYS A 207 12.43 -29.40 75.10
CA CYS A 207 12.87 -29.56 76.50
C CYS A 207 12.30 -28.55 77.50
#